data_AF-A0A0C3GX12-F1
#
_entry.id   AF-A0A0C3GX12-F1
#
_cell.length_a   1.000
_cell.length_b   1.000
_cell.length_c   1.000
_cell.angle_alpha   90.00
_cell.angle_beta   90.00
_cell.angle_gamma   90.00
#
_symmetry.space_group_name_H-M   'P 1'
#
loop_
_entity.id
_entity.type
_entity.pdbx_description
1 polymer ?
#
loop_
_entity_poly.entity_id
_entity_poly.type
_entity_poly.pdbx_seq_one_letter_code
_entity_poly.pdbx_strand_id
1 'polypeptide(L)'
;MLLSLVFLTLASLAAGLPSPSIMERQTKPYQIRGVQDPIYHLYLQGLPDAPGTPVMGPEATGEYFDIDSTIQSQNTSLYLNIGTNTASYLPLTFNPTANTTAWGLEGDTIITEQSSSYGRRMFQFLPPGLRIDTWLWDAG
;
A
#
# COMPACT_ATOMS: atom_id res chain seq x y z
N MET A 1 -25.89 62.53 7.55
CA MET A 1 -26.50 61.19 7.71
C MET A 1 -25.74 60.23 6.80
N LEU A 2 -25.27 59.12 7.38
CA LEU A 2 -24.77 57.84 6.80
C LEU A 2 -23.81 57.93 5.59
N LEU A 3 -22.50 57.63 5.73
CA LEU A 3 -21.85 56.32 5.94
C LEU A 3 -22.29 55.23 4.94
N SER A 4 -21.38 54.81 4.07
CA SER A 4 -21.17 53.39 3.75
C SER A 4 -19.83 53.17 3.05
N LEU A 5 -18.90 52.58 3.79
CA LEU A 5 -17.64 52.00 3.33
C LEU A 5 -17.98 50.65 2.70
N VAL A 6 -17.67 50.45 1.42
CA VAL A 6 -17.76 49.12 0.79
C VAL A 6 -16.39 48.45 0.92
N PHE A 7 -16.27 47.54 1.88
CA PHE A 7 -15.15 46.60 1.93
C PHE A 7 -15.39 45.49 0.90
N LEU A 8 -14.58 45.45 -0.16
CA LEU A 8 -14.55 44.33 -1.08
C LEU A 8 -13.65 43.24 -0.47
N THR A 9 -14.26 42.20 0.08
CA THR A 9 -13.53 41.04 0.61
C THR A 9 -13.10 40.14 -0.53
N LEU A 10 -11.79 39.98 -0.69
CA LEU A 10 -11.19 39.01 -1.61
C LEU A 10 -11.25 37.63 -0.95
N ALA A 11 -12.10 36.74 -1.46
CA ALA A 11 -12.12 35.34 -1.02
C ALA A 11 -10.94 34.60 -1.68
N SER A 12 -9.91 34.27 -0.91
CA SER A 12 -8.85 33.36 -1.36
C SER A 12 -9.42 31.97 -1.56
N LEU A 13 -9.50 31.50 -2.82
CA LEU A 13 -9.58 30.09 -3.13
C LEU A 13 -8.20 29.47 -2.91
N ALA A 14 -7.97 28.89 -1.73
CA ALA A 14 -6.87 27.96 -1.55
C ALA A 14 -7.23 26.67 -2.29
N ALA A 15 -6.71 26.51 -3.51
CA ALA A 15 -6.69 25.21 -4.16
C ALA A 15 -5.79 24.30 -3.32
N GLY A 16 -6.38 23.33 -2.62
CA GLY A 16 -5.62 22.26 -1.98
C GLY A 16 -4.88 21.48 -3.05
N LEU A 17 -3.58 21.75 -3.21
CA LEU A 17 -2.70 20.90 -4.01
C LEU A 17 -2.73 19.50 -3.38
N PRO A 18 -2.73 18.42 -4.18
CA PRO A 18 -2.48 17.10 -3.62
C PRO A 18 -1.14 17.16 -2.90
N SER A 19 -1.14 16.91 -1.58
CA SER A 19 0.11 16.62 -0.89
C SER A 19 0.73 15.43 -1.61
N PRO A 20 1.94 15.54 -2.18
CA PRO A 20 2.69 14.34 -2.46
C PRO A 20 2.83 13.64 -1.12
N SER A 21 2.23 12.46 -0.98
CA SER A 21 2.60 11.53 0.07
C SER A 21 4.13 11.49 0.04
N ILE A 22 4.75 11.85 1.15
CA ILE A 22 6.19 11.73 1.30
C ILE A 22 6.43 10.23 1.44
N MET A 23 6.28 9.49 0.33
CA MET A 23 6.92 8.22 0.18
C MET A 23 8.39 8.54 0.38
N GLU A 24 8.93 8.16 1.53
CA GLU A 24 10.35 8.19 1.75
C GLU A 24 10.95 7.44 0.57
N ARG A 25 11.63 8.18 -0.32
CA ARG A 25 12.14 7.65 -1.58
C ARG A 25 13.00 6.46 -1.23
N GLN A 26 12.48 5.27 -1.51
CA GLN A 26 13.14 4.02 -1.22
C GLN A 26 14.53 4.02 -1.86
N THR A 27 15.56 3.79 -1.06
CA THR A 27 16.96 3.82 -1.50
C THR A 27 17.48 2.43 -1.90
N LYS A 28 16.73 1.36 -1.55
CA LYS A 28 17.05 -0.05 -1.83
C LYS A 28 15.77 -0.92 -1.76
N PRO A 29 15.68 -2.08 -2.42
CA PRO A 29 14.59 -3.04 -2.25
C PRO A 29 14.36 -3.47 -0.78
N TYR A 30 13.11 -3.70 -0.37
CA TYR A 30 12.76 -4.13 0.99
C TYR A 30 11.97 -5.42 1.00
N GLN A 31 12.10 -6.22 2.05
CA GLN A 31 11.14 -7.30 2.29
C GLN A 31 9.90 -6.74 2.98
N ILE A 32 8.75 -7.35 2.72
CA ILE A 32 7.47 -6.98 3.32
C ILE A 32 7.10 -8.07 4.32
N ARG A 33 7.01 -7.73 5.61
CA ARG A 33 6.67 -8.66 6.69
C ARG A 33 5.26 -8.43 7.21
N GLY A 34 4.54 -9.50 7.47
CA GLY A 34 3.28 -9.44 8.21
C GLY A 34 3.52 -9.38 9.71
N VAL A 35 2.77 -8.53 10.42
CA VAL A 35 2.90 -8.29 11.86
C VAL A 35 1.54 -8.42 12.54
N GLN A 36 1.07 -9.66 12.64
CA GLN A 36 -0.17 -9.96 13.35
C GLN A 36 0.17 -10.57 14.71
N ASP A 37 -0.61 -10.28 15.74
CA ASP A 37 -0.49 -10.95 17.05
C ASP A 37 -1.13 -12.35 17.01
N PRO A 38 -0.46 -13.41 17.52
CA PRO A 38 0.92 -13.44 18.04
C PRO A 38 1.96 -13.26 16.94
N ILE A 39 3.04 -12.51 17.22
CA ILE A 39 4.03 -12.11 16.22
C ILE A 39 4.64 -13.32 15.52
N TYR A 40 4.36 -13.46 14.23
CA TYR A 40 5.04 -14.36 13.32
C TYR A 40 5.83 -13.55 12.30
N HIS A 41 7.13 -13.79 12.20
CA HIS A 41 8.00 -13.18 11.19
C HIS A 41 7.78 -13.86 9.84
N LEU A 42 6.63 -13.60 9.23
CA LEU A 42 6.30 -14.10 7.89
C LEU A 42 6.49 -12.99 6.86
N TYR A 43 7.03 -13.36 5.71
CA TYR A 43 7.44 -12.45 4.65
C TYR A 43 6.68 -12.76 3.37
N LEU A 44 6.26 -11.71 2.67
CA LEU A 44 5.54 -11.78 1.41
C LEU A 44 6.43 -12.41 0.33
N GLN A 45 5.86 -13.36 -0.39
CA GLN A 45 6.53 -14.06 -1.49
C GLN A 45 5.49 -14.64 -2.45
N GLY A 46 5.90 -14.96 -3.68
CA GLY A 46 5.10 -15.81 -4.56
C GLY A 46 5.09 -17.25 -4.09
N LEU A 47 3.98 -17.96 -4.26
CA LEU A 47 3.94 -19.40 -4.02
C LEU A 47 4.93 -20.10 -4.98
N PRO A 48 5.83 -20.99 -4.51
CA PRO A 48 6.87 -21.56 -5.36
C PRO A 48 6.35 -22.23 -6.65
N ASP A 49 5.24 -22.95 -6.55
CA ASP A 49 4.63 -23.65 -7.70
C ASP A 49 3.66 -22.76 -8.50
N ALA A 50 3.31 -21.59 -7.98
CA ALA A 50 2.41 -20.63 -8.63
C ALA A 50 2.79 -19.18 -8.26
N PRO A 51 3.86 -18.61 -8.85
CA PRO A 51 4.42 -17.32 -8.45
C PRO A 51 3.43 -16.14 -8.52
N GLY A 52 2.37 -16.27 -9.32
CA GLY A 52 1.27 -15.30 -9.39
C GLY A 52 0.39 -15.23 -8.12
N THR A 53 0.57 -16.16 -7.18
CA THR A 53 -0.21 -16.26 -5.95
C THR A 53 0.63 -15.73 -4.78
N PRO A 54 0.30 -14.55 -4.21
CA PRO A 54 1.00 -14.02 -3.06
C PRO A 54 0.69 -14.83 -1.80
N VAL A 55 1.71 -15.18 -1.04
CA VAL A 55 1.61 -15.89 0.23
C VAL A 55 2.56 -15.30 1.26
N MET A 56 2.29 -15.59 2.54
CA MET A 56 3.18 -15.26 3.66
C MET A 56 3.95 -16.52 4.06
N GLY A 57 5.28 -16.45 4.07
CA GLY A 57 6.13 -17.61 4.38
C GLY A 57 7.41 -17.23 5.14
N PRO A 58 8.38 -18.14 5.26
CA PRO A 58 9.62 -17.87 5.99
C PRO A 58 10.44 -16.72 5.41
N GLU A 59 11.19 -16.03 6.27
CA GLU A 59 12.12 -14.94 5.89
C GLU A 59 13.13 -15.36 4.83
N ALA A 60 13.68 -16.57 4.96
CA ALA A 60 14.68 -17.11 4.06
C ALA A 60 14.21 -17.21 2.60
N THR A 61 12.89 -17.24 2.37
CA THR A 61 12.28 -17.28 1.04
C THR A 61 11.48 -16.01 0.73
N GLY A 62 11.48 -15.02 1.62
CA GLY A 62 10.81 -13.74 1.43
C GLY A 62 11.42 -12.97 0.27
N GLU A 63 10.56 -12.37 -0.57
CA GLU A 63 11.00 -11.60 -1.71
C GLU A 63 11.35 -10.16 -1.31
N TYR A 64 12.21 -9.54 -2.14
CA TYR A 64 12.49 -8.11 -2.06
C TYR A 64 11.59 -7.36 -3.05
N PHE A 65 11.13 -6.19 -2.65
CA PHE A 65 10.20 -5.38 -3.41
C PHE A 65 10.71 -3.95 -3.58
N ASP A 66 10.55 -3.43 -4.79
CA ASP A 66 10.55 -1.99 -5.03
C ASP A 66 9.16 -1.45 -4.69
N ILE A 67 9.07 -0.54 -3.73
CA ILE A 67 7.82 0.03 -3.21
C ILE A 67 7.78 1.53 -3.54
N ASP A 68 6.88 1.89 -4.45
CA ASP A 68 6.49 3.26 -4.79
C ASP A 68 4.95 3.29 -4.89
N SER A 69 4.39 4.09 -5.79
CA SER A 69 2.99 3.98 -6.23
C SER A 69 2.61 2.56 -6.67
N THR A 70 3.57 1.72 -7.06
CA THR A 70 3.42 0.28 -7.31
C THR A 70 4.36 -0.53 -6.42
N ILE A 71 4.00 -1.77 -6.14
CA ILE A 71 4.87 -2.73 -5.45
C ILE A 71 5.31 -3.80 -6.45
N GLN A 72 6.60 -3.87 -6.76
CA GLN A 72 7.16 -4.82 -7.74
C GLN A 72 8.17 -5.76 -7.09
N SER A 73 8.01 -7.07 -7.30
CA SER A 73 8.98 -8.08 -6.88
C SER A 73 10.29 -7.96 -7.66
N GLN A 74 11.42 -7.92 -6.97
CA GLN A 74 12.76 -8.04 -7.57
C GLN A 74 13.04 -9.47 -8.06
N ASN A 75 12.39 -10.46 -7.47
CA ASN A 75 12.61 -11.87 -7.80
C ASN A 75 11.91 -12.23 -9.11
N THR A 76 10.68 -11.76 -9.31
CA THR A 76 9.81 -12.18 -10.43
C THR A 76 9.47 -11.05 -11.39
N SER A 77 9.78 -9.80 -11.07
CA SER A 77 9.31 -8.60 -11.78
C SER A 77 7.79 -8.44 -11.82
N LEU A 78 7.03 -9.28 -11.10
CA LEU A 78 5.58 -9.18 -11.01
C LEU A 78 5.15 -8.08 -10.04
N TYR A 79 4.04 -7.43 -10.35
CA TYR A 79 3.44 -6.38 -9.54
C TYR A 79 2.38 -6.95 -8.60
N LEU A 80 2.42 -6.52 -7.33
CA LEU A 80 1.37 -6.79 -6.36
C LEU A 80 0.14 -5.93 -6.68
N ASN A 81 -0.98 -6.61 -6.89
CA ASN A 81 -2.22 -6.00 -7.32
C ASN A 81 -3.37 -6.38 -6.40
N ILE A 82 -4.37 -5.49 -6.30
CA ILE A 82 -5.62 -5.71 -5.56
C ILE A 82 -6.71 -6.13 -6.56
N GLY A 83 -7.19 -7.36 -6.43
CA GLY A 83 -8.29 -7.88 -7.24
C GLY A 83 -9.67 -7.47 -6.71
N THR A 84 -10.70 -7.95 -7.38
CA THR A 84 -12.11 -7.71 -7.02
C THR A 84 -12.76 -8.99 -6.50
N ASN A 85 -13.53 -8.91 -5.42
CA ASN A 85 -14.34 -10.03 -4.91
C ASN A 85 -15.57 -9.50 -4.16
N THR A 86 -16.61 -10.31 -4.03
CA THR A 86 -17.83 -10.03 -3.24
C THR A 86 -17.69 -10.45 -1.77
N ALA A 87 -16.60 -11.13 -1.42
CA ALA A 87 -16.29 -11.48 -0.04
C ALA A 87 -16.00 -10.23 0.83
N SER A 88 -15.85 -10.44 2.14
CA SER A 88 -15.42 -9.40 3.08
C SER A 88 -13.96 -8.95 2.88
N TYR A 89 -13.26 -9.52 1.90
CA TYR A 89 -11.88 -9.22 1.55
C TYR A 89 -11.67 -9.07 0.04
N LEU A 90 -10.63 -8.33 -0.34
CA LEU A 90 -10.14 -8.26 -1.70
C LEU A 90 -8.90 -9.16 -1.84
N PRO A 91 -8.80 -9.97 -2.90
CA PRO A 91 -7.65 -10.85 -3.10
C PRO A 91 -6.43 -10.04 -3.58
N LEU A 92 -5.23 -10.51 -3.25
CA LEU A 92 -3.99 -10.02 -3.88
C LEU A 92 -3.54 -10.98 -4.97
N THR A 93 -2.87 -10.42 -5.96
CA THR A 93 -2.29 -11.18 -7.08
C THR A 93 -0.95 -10.59 -7.47
N PHE A 94 -0.03 -11.44 -7.92
CA PHE A 94 1.17 -11.02 -8.63
C PHE A 94 0.95 -11.15 -10.13
N ASN A 95 1.00 -10.05 -10.87
CA ASN A 95 0.79 -10.04 -12.33
C ASN A 95 1.88 -9.23 -13.06
N PRO A 96 2.12 -9.49 -14.35
CA PRO A 96 3.10 -8.73 -15.15
C PRO A 96 2.78 -7.23 -15.29
N THR A 97 1.53 -6.83 -15.03
CA THR A 97 1.07 -5.45 -15.14
C THR A 97 0.63 -4.93 -13.78
N ALA A 98 1.03 -3.71 -13.43
CA ALA A 98 0.45 -2.96 -12.32
C ALA A 98 -0.94 -2.43 -12.72
N ASN A 99 -1.98 -2.98 -12.11
CA ASN A 99 -3.38 -2.60 -12.31
C ASN A 99 -3.89 -1.66 -11.21
N THR A 100 -3.02 -1.33 -10.24
CA THR A 100 -3.32 -0.36 -9.18
C THR A 100 -2.08 0.47 -8.88
N THR A 101 -2.30 1.76 -8.61
CA THR A 101 -1.30 2.67 -8.03
C THR A 101 -1.73 3.15 -6.64
N ALA A 102 -2.66 2.44 -6.01
CA ALA A 102 -3.27 2.85 -4.75
C ALA A 102 -2.36 2.66 -3.54
N TRP A 103 -1.18 2.05 -3.71
CA TRP A 103 -0.25 1.77 -2.63
C TRP A 103 0.34 3.05 -2.06
N GLY A 104 0.50 3.08 -0.74
CA GLY A 104 1.18 4.16 -0.03
C GLY A 104 1.85 3.63 1.23
N LEU A 105 2.56 4.52 1.92
CA LEU A 105 3.28 4.20 3.15
C LEU A 105 2.85 5.13 4.28
N GLU A 106 2.71 4.57 5.48
CA GLU A 106 2.61 5.30 6.73
C GLU A 106 3.63 4.79 7.74
N GLY A 107 4.74 5.52 7.84
CA GLY A 107 5.94 4.98 8.47
C GLY A 107 6.37 3.72 7.71
N ASP A 108 6.50 2.63 8.44
CA ASP A 108 6.90 1.33 7.87
C ASP A 108 5.73 0.54 7.27
N THR A 109 4.48 0.99 7.48
CA THR A 109 3.30 0.22 7.12
C THR A 109 2.86 0.49 5.68
N ILE A 110 2.64 -0.58 4.91
CA ILE A 110 2.00 -0.48 3.60
C ILE A 110 0.50 -0.24 3.79
N ILE A 111 -0.05 0.71 3.05
CA ILE A 111 -1.48 1.03 3.07
C ILE A 111 -2.02 1.23 1.66
N THR A 112 -3.34 1.34 1.53
CA THR A 112 -3.95 2.01 0.39
C THR A 112 -4.19 3.49 0.71
N GLU A 113 -3.85 4.36 -0.23
CA GLU A 113 -4.02 5.81 -0.06
C GLU A 113 -5.51 6.19 0.07
N GLN A 114 -5.79 7.21 0.89
CA GLN A 114 -7.16 7.68 1.16
C GLN A 114 -7.89 8.15 -0.10
N SER A 115 -7.15 8.71 -1.06
CA SER A 115 -7.61 9.20 -2.35
C SER A 115 -7.95 8.08 -3.34
N SER A 116 -7.53 6.84 -3.07
CA SER A 116 -7.79 5.70 -3.96
C SER A 116 -9.26 5.26 -3.91
N SER A 117 -9.70 4.54 -4.95
CA SER A 117 -11.03 3.90 -4.99
C SER A 117 -11.24 2.86 -3.89
N TYR A 118 -10.16 2.37 -3.29
CA TYR A 118 -10.16 1.46 -2.16
C TYR A 118 -10.35 2.19 -0.81
N GLY A 119 -10.12 3.51 -0.79
CA GLY A 119 -10.00 4.33 0.42
C GLY A 119 -8.83 3.89 1.30
N ARG A 120 -8.71 4.48 2.50
CA ARG A 120 -7.88 3.88 3.55
C ARG A 120 -8.57 2.64 4.09
N ARG A 121 -7.99 1.47 3.91
CA ARG A 121 -8.55 0.23 4.47
C ARG A 121 -7.49 -0.70 5.03
N MET A 122 -7.80 -1.20 6.23
CA MET A 122 -7.20 -2.35 6.90
C MET A 122 -7.78 -3.62 6.26
N PHE A 123 -7.30 -4.01 5.08
CA PHE A 123 -7.82 -5.18 4.38
C PHE A 123 -7.23 -6.47 4.94
N GLN A 124 -8.03 -7.53 5.08
CA GLN A 124 -7.57 -8.87 5.51
C GLN A 124 -7.43 -9.79 4.29
N PHE A 125 -6.26 -10.36 4.03
CA PHE A 125 -5.89 -10.92 2.72
C PHE A 125 -5.92 -12.43 2.57
N LEU A 126 -5.88 -13.18 3.65
CA LEU A 126 -5.80 -14.65 3.58
C LEU A 126 -6.56 -15.25 4.77
N PRO A 127 -7.16 -16.44 4.65
CA PRO A 127 -7.37 -17.30 5.81
C PRO A 127 -5.99 -17.86 6.24
N PRO A 128 -5.49 -17.68 7.48
CA PRO A 128 -6.17 -17.30 8.73
C PRO A 128 -5.86 -15.88 9.24
N GLY A 129 -5.69 -14.90 8.35
CA GLY A 129 -6.10 -13.55 8.70
C GLY A 129 -5.10 -12.41 8.62
N LEU A 130 -4.09 -12.46 7.76
CA LEU A 130 -3.16 -11.34 7.65
C LEU A 130 -3.83 -10.09 7.09
N ARG A 131 -3.62 -8.93 7.72
CA ARG A 131 -4.12 -7.65 7.22
C ARG A 131 -3.03 -6.76 6.64
N ILE A 132 -3.28 -5.96 5.59
CA ILE A 132 -2.27 -5.03 5.03
C ILE A 132 -1.76 -4.04 6.07
N ASP A 133 -2.60 -3.59 7.00
CA ASP A 133 -2.22 -2.67 8.09
C ASP A 133 -1.29 -3.31 9.12
N THR A 134 -1.00 -4.61 8.96
CA THR A 134 0.04 -5.30 9.70
C THR A 134 1.32 -5.47 8.88
N TRP A 135 1.38 -5.00 7.64
CA TRP A 135 2.53 -5.23 6.78
C TRP A 135 3.55 -4.12 6.96
N LEU A 136 4.65 -4.42 7.63
CA LEU A 136 5.77 -3.50 7.79
C LEU A 136 6.82 -3.82 6.74
N TRP A 137 7.48 -2.81 6.17
CA TRP A 137 8.75 -3.07 5.50
C TRP A 137 9.81 -3.47 6.54
N ASP A 138 10.72 -4.36 6.18
CA ASP A 138 11.88 -4.70 7.00
C ASP A 138 13.13 -4.07 6.36
N ALA A 139 13.79 -3.17 7.10
CA ALA A 139 14.97 -2.48 6.60
C ALA A 139 16.23 -3.36 6.61
N GLY A 140 16.17 -4.53 7.27
CA GLY A 140 17.35 -5.33 7.62
C GLY A 140 18.14 -4.71 8.76
#